data_AF-I4E411-F1
#
_entry.id   AF-I4E411-F1
#
_cell.length_a   1.000
_cell.length_b   1.000
_cell.length_c   1.000
_cell.angle_alpha   90.00
_cell.angle_beta   90.00
_cell.angle_gamma   90.00
#
_symmetry.space_group_name_H-M   'P 1'
#
loop_
_entity.id
_entity.type
_entity.pdbx_description
1 polymer ?
#
loop_
_entity_poly.entity_id
_entity_poly.type
_entity_poly.pdbx_seq_one_letter_code
_entity_poly.pdbx_strand_id
1 'polypeptide(L)'
;MWMSCNPTIPILFGIQVKIFPLNQILNHIHPARYAVTFENNVDSKLRRHWVAGATIRIIDRQTDEVIAKKTIYVFEKGLDGTGGARMPWKFAILCNKERLTSSEPLSDFVLSVLKPYILRPLYIASLRRDD
;
A
#
# COMPACT_ATOMS: atom_id res chain seq x y z
N MET A 1 -6.69 13.17 -25.80
CA MET A 1 -6.91 11.72 -25.77
C MET A 1 -6.78 11.25 -24.33
N TRP A 2 -7.87 10.92 -23.64
CA TRP A 2 -7.83 10.49 -22.24
C TRP A 2 -7.43 9.01 -22.17
N MET A 3 -6.17 8.71 -21.87
CA MET A 3 -5.76 7.35 -21.52
C MET A 3 -6.26 7.06 -20.10
N SER A 4 -7.39 6.37 -20.00
CA SER A 4 -7.90 5.82 -18.75
C SER A 4 -7.03 4.62 -18.36
N CYS A 5 -6.58 4.56 -17.09
CA CYS A 5 -5.99 3.35 -16.54
C CYS A 5 -7.07 2.27 -16.42
N ASN A 6 -7.32 1.50 -17.48
CA ASN A 6 -8.25 0.36 -17.42
C ASN A 6 -7.44 -0.94 -17.41
N PRO A 7 -7.22 -1.59 -16.24
CA PRO A 7 -6.38 -2.77 -16.12
C PRO A 7 -7.23 -4.02 -16.37
N THR A 8 -7.59 -4.29 -17.62
CA THR A 8 -8.15 -5.58 -18.04
C THR A 8 -7.15 -6.29 -18.94
N ILE A 9 -6.05 -6.76 -18.33
CA ILE A 9 -5.12 -7.69 -18.98
C ILE A 9 -4.85 -8.83 -17.99
N PRO A 10 -5.15 -10.09 -18.34
CA PRO A 10 -4.88 -11.23 -17.47
C PRO A 10 -3.37 -11.50 -17.45
N ILE A 11 -2.78 -11.51 -16.25
CA ILE A 11 -1.36 -11.73 -16.05
C ILE A 11 -1.17 -13.22 -15.68
N LEU A 12 -0.76 -14.03 -16.65
CA LEU A 12 -0.07 -15.30 -16.38
C LEU A 12 1.42 -15.00 -16.53
N PHE A 13 2.22 -15.28 -15.49
CA PHE A 13 3.59 -15.83 -15.54
C PHE A 13 4.25 -15.63 -14.17
N GLY A 14 4.76 -16.73 -13.62
CA GLY A 14 5.55 -16.74 -12.40
C GLY A 14 6.94 -16.18 -12.64
N ILE A 15 7.41 -15.36 -11.70
CA ILE A 15 8.82 -14.93 -11.63
C ILE A 15 9.27 -15.05 -10.17
N GLN A 16 10.47 -15.59 -10.02
CA GLN A 16 11.14 -15.89 -8.76
C GLN A 16 11.44 -14.60 -7.98
N VAL A 17 10.87 -14.47 -6.79
CA VAL A 17 11.10 -13.34 -5.89
C VAL A 17 12.49 -13.48 -5.27
N LYS A 18 13.40 -12.55 -5.56
CA LYS A 18 14.63 -12.39 -4.77
C LYS A 18 14.26 -11.73 -3.44
N ILE A 19 14.19 -12.55 -2.40
CA ILE A 19 13.97 -12.11 -1.03
C ILE A 19 15.27 -11.44 -0.57
N PHE A 20 15.29 -10.11 -0.49
CA PHE A 20 16.34 -9.42 0.24
C PHE A 20 16.08 -9.67 1.73
N PRO A 21 17.05 -10.23 2.48
CA PRO A 21 16.87 -10.39 3.92
C PRO A 21 16.80 -8.99 4.53
N LEU A 22 15.62 -8.65 5.05
CA LEU A 22 15.42 -7.46 5.84
C LEU A 22 16.20 -7.67 7.14
N ASN A 23 17.30 -6.95 7.35
CA ASN A 23 18.00 -6.92 8.64
C ASN A 23 17.06 -6.27 9.67
N GLN A 24 16.14 -7.05 10.23
CA GLN A 24 15.25 -6.67 11.32
C GLN A 24 16.04 -6.70 12.64
N ILE A 25 16.87 -5.68 12.88
CA ILE A 25 17.36 -5.39 14.23
C ILE A 25 16.49 -4.27 14.79
N LEU A 26 15.23 -4.53 15.13
CA LEU A 26 14.47 -3.68 16.07
C LEU A 26 13.17 -4.39 16.51
N ASN A 27 13.01 -4.54 17.82
CA ASN A 27 11.96 -5.26 18.58
C ASN A 27 12.11 -6.79 18.71
N HIS A 28 13.17 -7.21 19.42
CA HIS A 28 13.39 -8.61 19.80
C HIS A 28 12.44 -9.12 20.92
N ILE A 29 11.82 -8.22 21.69
CA ILE A 29 11.07 -8.62 22.89
C ILE A 29 9.63 -9.05 22.55
N HIS A 30 8.97 -8.41 21.59
CA HIS A 30 7.67 -8.83 21.05
C HIS A 30 7.56 -8.46 19.57
N PRO A 31 7.79 -9.39 18.63
CA PRO A 31 7.63 -9.10 17.21
C PRO A 31 6.18 -8.70 16.89
N ALA A 32 6.00 -7.72 16.00
CA ALA A 32 4.68 -7.40 15.47
C ALA A 32 4.05 -8.66 14.84
N ARG A 33 2.77 -8.94 15.18
CA ARG A 33 2.04 -10.12 14.66
C ARG A 33 1.91 -10.09 13.15
N TYR A 34 1.61 -8.92 12.59
CA TYR A 34 1.42 -8.76 11.15
C TYR A 34 2.66 -8.14 10.51
N ALA A 35 3.06 -8.66 9.35
CA ALA A 35 4.03 -8.03 8.47
C ALA A 35 3.30 -7.41 7.27
N VAL A 36 3.81 -6.28 6.79
CA VAL A 36 3.37 -5.67 5.54
C VAL A 36 4.55 -5.71 4.57
N THR A 37 4.32 -6.23 3.37
CA THR A 37 5.33 -6.33 2.32
C THR A 37 4.84 -5.63 1.05
N PHE A 38 5.78 -5.16 0.24
CA PHE A 38 5.52 -4.43 -1.00
C PHE A 38 6.31 -5.05 -2.14
N GLU A 39 5.63 -5.29 -3.25
CA GLU A 39 6.23 -5.79 -4.48
C GLU A 39 5.90 -4.82 -5.62
N ASN A 40 6.92 -4.30 -6.28
CA ASN A 40 6.74 -3.39 -7.41
C ASN A 40 6.38 -4.17 -8.67
N ASN A 41 5.35 -3.72 -9.39
CA ASN A 41 5.06 -4.20 -10.73
C ASN A 41 6.04 -3.51 -11.72
N VAL A 42 6.84 -4.35 -12.39
CA VAL A 42 7.89 -3.93 -13.33
C VAL A 42 7.55 -4.31 -14.78
N ASP A 43 6.25 -4.37 -15.13
CA ASP A 43 5.82 -4.64 -16.49
C ASP A 43 6.26 -3.53 -17.47
N SER A 44 7.09 -3.91 -18.45
CA SER A 44 7.57 -3.02 -19.51
C SER A 44 6.44 -2.33 -20.29
N LYS A 45 5.29 -3.00 -20.48
CA LYS A 45 4.13 -2.43 -21.18
C LYS A 45 3.54 -1.27 -20.40
N LEU A 46 3.42 -1.41 -19.08
CA LEU A 46 2.93 -0.36 -18.19
C LEU A 46 3.93 0.80 -18.10
N ARG A 47 5.23 0.49 -17.99
CA ARG A 47 6.30 1.50 -17.91
C ARG A 47 6.41 2.38 -19.16
N ARG A 48 6.16 1.83 -20.35
CA ARG A 48 6.08 2.63 -21.59
C ARG A 48 4.96 3.67 -21.56
N HIS A 49 3.92 3.44 -20.78
CA HIS A 49 2.79 4.36 -20.62
C HIS A 49 2.86 5.14 -19.30
N TRP A 50 4.03 5.21 -18.65
CA TRP A 50 4.21 5.90 -17.37
C TRP A 50 3.25 5.42 -16.27
N VAL A 51 2.89 4.14 -16.32
CA VAL A 51 2.12 3.46 -15.29
C VAL A 51 3.09 2.67 -14.41
N ALA A 52 2.98 2.86 -13.09
CA ALA A 52 3.65 2.06 -12.09
C ALA A 52 2.61 1.33 -11.25
N GLY A 53 2.86 0.07 -10.90
CA GLY A 53 2.02 -0.69 -10.00
C GLY A 53 2.79 -1.16 -8.77
N ALA A 54 2.09 -1.37 -7.67
CA ALA A 54 2.64 -2.02 -6.49
C ALA A 54 1.59 -2.95 -5.88
N THR A 55 2.02 -4.12 -5.45
CA THR A 55 1.21 -5.09 -4.71
C THR A 55 1.63 -5.06 -3.25
N ILE A 56 0.66 -4.78 -2.38
CA ILE A 56 0.81 -4.79 -0.93
C ILE A 56 0.27 -6.13 -0.43
N ARG A 57 1.02 -6.82 0.43
CA ARG A 57 0.57 -8.05 1.10
C ARG A 57 0.66 -7.86 2.61
N ILE A 58 -0.39 -8.25 3.32
CA ILE A 58 -0.44 -8.30 4.78
C ILE A 58 -0.36 -9.77 5.17
N ILE A 59 0.62 -10.11 6.00
CA ILE A 59 0.96 -11.48 6.38
C ILE A 59 0.74 -11.62 7.89
N ASP A 60 -0.01 -12.63 8.32
CA ASP A 60 -0.03 -13.05 9.73
C ASP A 60 1.19 -13.94 9.99
N ARG A 61 2.13 -13.48 10.81
CA ARG A 61 3.38 -14.21 11.08
C ARG A 61 3.19 -15.39 12.02
N GLN A 62 2.02 -15.55 12.65
CA GLN A 62 1.73 -16.73 13.47
C GLN A 62 1.34 -17.92 12.60
N THR A 63 0.61 -17.67 11.51
CA THR A 63 0.15 -18.71 10.57
C THR A 63 0.97 -18.77 9.29
N ASP A 64 1.81 -17.76 9.04
CA ASP A 64 2.56 -17.54 7.79
C ASP A 64 1.64 -17.36 6.56
N GLU A 65 0.42 -16.88 6.77
CA GLU A 65 -0.58 -16.72 5.72
C GLU A 65 -0.73 -15.27 5.26
N VAL A 66 -1.00 -15.09 3.96
CA VAL A 66 -1.40 -13.78 3.41
C VAL A 66 -2.88 -13.56 3.69
N ILE A 67 -3.17 -12.70 4.67
CA ILE A 67 -4.55 -12.40 5.07
C ILE A 67 -5.20 -11.30 4.22
N ALA A 68 -4.40 -10.49 3.52
CA ALA A 68 -4.91 -9.53 2.56
C ALA A 68 -3.88 -9.17 1.48
N LYS A 69 -4.36 -8.86 0.28
CA LYS A 69 -3.54 -8.41 -0.85
C LYS A 69 -4.27 -7.31 -1.61
N LYS A 70 -3.55 -6.25 -1.99
CA LYS A 70 -4.08 -5.20 -2.87
C LYS A 70 -3.03 -4.75 -3.86
N THR A 71 -3.40 -4.70 -5.13
CA THR A 71 -2.56 -4.12 -6.18
C THR A 71 -3.10 -2.73 -6.50
N ILE A 72 -2.22 -1.74 -6.47
CA ILE A 72 -2.52 -0.35 -6.79
C ILE A 72 -1.70 0.04 -8.01
N TYR A 73 -2.31 0.83 -8.89
CA TYR A 73 -1.63 1.42 -10.05
C TYR A 73 -1.68 2.95 -9.95
N VAL A 74 -0.59 3.59 -10.35
CA VAL A 74 -0.48 5.04 -10.49
C VAL A 74 -0.03 5.37 -11.90
N PHE A 75 -0.49 6.51 -12.41
CA PHE A 75 -0.15 7.01 -13.73
C PHE A 75 0.42 8.42 -13.63
N GLU A 76 1.56 8.66 -14.27
CA GLU A 76 2.15 9.99 -14.39
C GLU A 76 1.74 10.65 -15.70
N LYS A 77 0.96 11.74 -15.59
CA LYS A 77 0.34 12.41 -16.74
C LYS A 77 1.28 13.30 -17.55
N GLY A 78 2.39 13.71 -16.96
CA GLY A 78 3.43 14.52 -17.60
C GLY A 78 4.41 13.70 -18.45
N LEU A 79 4.33 12.37 -18.40
CA LEU A 79 5.21 11.44 -19.10
C LEU A 79 6.68 11.77 -18.77
N ASP A 80 7.52 11.88 -19.79
CA ASP A 80 8.95 12.21 -19.69
C ASP A 80 9.24 13.72 -19.58
N GLY A 81 8.20 14.55 -19.44
CA GLY A 81 8.34 15.99 -19.33
C GLY A 81 9.08 16.42 -18.06
N THR A 82 10.30 16.94 -18.22
CA THR A 82 11.16 17.45 -17.14
C THR A 82 11.16 18.98 -17.00
N GLY A 83 10.41 19.69 -17.85
CA GLY A 83 10.33 21.15 -17.85
C GLY A 83 9.89 21.72 -16.50
N GLY A 84 10.47 22.86 -16.11
CA GLY A 84 10.11 23.57 -14.87
C GLY A 84 10.50 22.84 -13.58
N ALA A 85 11.58 22.06 -13.59
CA ALA A 85 12.05 21.28 -12.43
C ALA A 85 11.00 20.30 -11.87
N ARG A 86 10.14 19.77 -12.75
CA ARG A 86 9.15 18.77 -12.36
C ARG A 86 9.83 17.49 -11.87
N MET A 87 9.28 16.92 -10.81
CA MET A 87 9.53 15.54 -10.37
C MET A 87 8.33 14.69 -10.80
N PRO A 88 8.39 13.93 -11.91
CA PRO A 88 7.21 13.31 -12.52
C PRO A 88 6.35 12.54 -11.50
N TRP A 89 6.95 11.59 -10.77
CA TRP A 89 6.22 10.72 -9.83
C TRP A 89 5.52 11.47 -8.69
N LYS A 90 5.92 12.69 -8.34
CA LYS A 90 5.23 13.54 -7.35
C LYS A 90 3.82 13.94 -7.82
N PHE A 91 3.58 13.96 -9.12
CA PHE A 91 2.31 14.34 -9.76
C PHE A 91 1.52 13.15 -10.30
N ALA A 92 1.96 11.92 -9.99
CA ALA A 92 1.25 10.71 -10.38
C ALA A 92 -0.12 10.65 -9.70
N ILE A 93 -1.10 10.11 -10.42
CA ILE A 93 -2.48 9.96 -9.95
C ILE A 93 -2.82 8.48 -9.81
N LEU A 94 -3.65 8.13 -8.83
CA LEU A 94 -4.18 6.78 -8.67
C LEU A 94 -5.08 6.41 -9.86
N CYS A 95 -4.85 5.23 -10.40
CA CYS A 95 -5.61 4.67 -11.52
C CYS A 95 -7.01 4.20 -11.10
N ASN A 96 -7.19 3.70 -9.87
CA ASN A 96 -8.51 3.39 -9.32
C ASN A 96 -8.92 4.44 -8.29
N LYS A 97 -10.00 5.18 -8.59
CA LYS A 97 -10.62 6.10 -7.62
C LYS A 97 -11.60 5.40 -6.69
N GLU A 98 -11.53 4.08 -6.54
CA GLU A 98 -12.35 3.35 -5.57
C GLU A 98 -11.96 3.75 -4.15
N ARG A 99 -12.56 4.86 -3.71
CA ARG A 99 -12.75 5.35 -2.34
C ARG A 99 -11.54 5.24 -1.39
N LEU A 100 -10.34 5.46 -1.90
CA LEU A 100 -9.21 5.91 -1.08
C LEU A 100 -9.32 7.43 -1.08
N THR A 101 -10.15 7.95 -0.17
CA THR A 101 -10.39 9.40 -0.04
C THR A 101 -9.22 10.12 0.62
N SER A 102 -8.22 9.37 1.12
CA SER A 102 -7.03 9.94 1.74
C SER A 102 -5.89 10.11 0.73
N SER A 103 -4.97 11.02 1.08
CA SER A 103 -3.67 11.16 0.41
C SER A 103 -2.75 9.95 0.60
N GLU A 104 -3.16 8.95 1.38
CA GLU A 104 -2.35 7.82 1.84
C GLU A 104 -3.04 6.47 1.57
N PRO A 105 -3.26 6.11 0.29
CA PRO A 105 -4.03 4.93 -0.13
C PRO A 105 -3.53 3.59 0.45
N LEU A 106 -2.25 3.55 0.80
CA LEU A 106 -1.56 2.39 1.35
C LEU A 106 -1.84 2.22 2.85
N SER A 107 -1.80 3.32 3.61
CA SER A 107 -2.15 3.34 5.03
C SER A 107 -3.61 2.96 5.23
N ASP A 108 -4.51 3.55 4.42
CA ASP A 108 -5.94 3.23 4.40
C ASP A 108 -6.19 1.74 4.19
N PHE A 109 -5.51 1.12 3.22
CA PHE A 109 -5.64 -0.31 2.97
C PHE A 109 -5.20 -1.14 4.19
N VAL A 110 -4.04 -0.85 4.77
CA VAL A 110 -3.53 -1.56 5.94
C VAL A 110 -4.51 -1.43 7.11
N LEU A 111 -5.00 -0.22 7.41
CA LEU A 111 -5.93 0.03 8.51
C LEU A 111 -7.33 -0.55 8.26
N SER A 112 -7.75 -0.68 7.00
CA SER A 112 -9.01 -1.34 6.66
C SER A 112 -9.01 -2.84 6.97
N VAL A 113 -7.84 -3.47 6.92
CA VAL A 113 -7.63 -4.90 7.22
C VAL A 113 -7.28 -5.08 8.69
N LEU A 114 -6.21 -4.42 9.13
CA LEU A 114 -5.71 -4.45 10.49
C LEU A 114 -6.42 -3.37 11.30
N LYS A 115 -7.64 -3.65 11.74
CA LYS A 115 -8.35 -2.75 12.65
C LYS A 115 -7.55 -2.66 13.95
N PRO A 116 -6.96 -1.50 14.30
CA PRO A 116 -6.23 -1.38 15.54
C PRO A 116 -7.20 -1.63 16.69
N TYR A 117 -6.72 -2.33 17.72
CA TYR A 117 -7.49 -2.48 18.94
C TYR A 117 -7.62 -1.09 19.57
N ILE A 118 -8.79 -0.47 19.46
CA ILE A 118 -9.09 0.75 20.21
C ILE A 118 -9.18 0.31 21.67
N LEU A 119 -8.18 0.67 22.48
CA LEU A 119 -8.32 0.61 23.92
C LEU A 119 -9.53 1.49 24.27
N ARG A 120 -10.66 0.89 24.62
CA ARG A 120 -11.76 1.64 25.24
C ARG A 120 -11.16 2.29 26.48
N PRO A 121 -11.27 3.62 26.66
CA PRO A 121 -10.83 4.24 27.91
C PRO A 121 -11.72 3.67 29.02
N LEU A 122 -11.19 2.75 29.82
CA LEU A 122 -11.86 2.20 31.00
C LEU A 122 -11.89 3.20 32.18
N TYR A 123 -11.55 4.47 31.96
CA TYR A 123 -11.24 5.42 33.04
C TYR A 123 -11.77 6.86 32.83
N ILE A 124 -12.93 7.05 32.19
CA ILE A 124 -13.66 8.35 32.21
C ILE A 124 -15.10 8.18 32.70
N ALA A 125 -15.39 7.16 33.50
CA ALA A 125 -16.71 6.98 34.14
C ALA A 125 -16.70 7.29 35.66
N SER A 126 -15.54 7.59 36.27
CA SER A 126 -15.42 7.78 37.72
C SER A 126 -15.16 9.22 38.18
N LEU A 127 -15.25 10.22 37.28
CA LEU A 127 -15.08 11.64 37.64
C LEU A 127 -16.34 12.48 37.48
N ARG A 128 -17.53 11.86 37.53
CA ARG A 128 -18.72 12.58 37.98
C ARG A 128 -18.75 12.45 39.51
N ARG A 129 -17.96 13.30 40.14
CA ARG A 129 -18.07 13.58 41.59
C ARG A 129 -19.50 14.05 41.84
N ASP A 130 -20.15 13.41 42.80
CA ASP A 130 -21.19 14.04 43.60
C ASP A 130 -20.61 15.37 44.13
N ASP A 131 -21.27 16.48 43.80
CA ASP A 131 -21.37 17.73 44.56
C ASP A 131 -22.44 18.61 43.86
#